data_AF-A0A928L054-F1
#
_entry.id   AF-A0A928L054-F1
#
_cell.length_a   1.000
_cell.length_b   1.000
_cell.length_c   1.000
_cell.angle_alpha   90.00
_cell.angle_beta   90.00
_cell.angle_gamma   90.00
#
_symmetry.space_group_name_H-M   'P 1'
#
loop_
_entity.id
_entity.type
_entity.pdbx_description
1 polymer ?
#
loop_
_entity_poly.entity_id
_entity_poly.type
_entity_poly.pdbx_seq_one_letter_code
_entity_poly.pdbx_strand_id
1 'polypeptide(L)'
;MKKTKKRIQKMIEFRKIAASAVLSAAMMMSLTATGCEDKKAESSQVADVLVPTEAPTQDPAAQLPDIEIFSAEPCGMNGRARSLRTINDDVIGYISIPETYVDYPVTQCGDNEGYIHTDLYGGYLDSGTIFMDYRDIFVPDESKQSNNIVLYGHNMLNGTKFASLHHYRQDDSLYAKSPIIEFSSNYVDYKYVIFAYFLTSGDYGDSAYGEEFAYWDMENMDEKQFNEYVKTCRERSLISPDIDIKYGDQIITLQTCHMDEDNSRFLVIGRRLRNDETPEDFMNVSSTAAEEADESSDSEEIDE
;
A
#
# COMPACT_ATOMS: atom_id res chain seq x y z
N MET A 1 -39.17 19.13 59.42
CA MET A 1 -38.18 18.03 59.54
C MET A 1 -38.74 16.59 59.57
N LYS A 2 -40.07 16.33 59.59
CA LYS A 2 -40.62 14.95 59.53
C LYS A 2 -41.04 14.45 58.13
N LYS A 3 -41.15 15.32 57.11
CA LYS A 3 -41.55 14.95 55.74
C LYS A 3 -40.39 14.47 54.84
N THR A 4 -39.16 14.86 55.13
CA THR A 4 -37.98 14.53 54.30
C THR A 4 -37.41 13.13 54.59
N LYS A 5 -37.51 12.64 55.83
CA LYS A 5 -37.07 11.27 56.20
C LYS A 5 -37.96 10.16 55.62
N LYS A 6 -39.22 10.44 55.28
CA LYS A 6 -40.17 9.45 54.73
C LYS A 6 -39.99 9.19 53.22
N ARG A 7 -39.31 10.10 52.50
CA ARG A 7 -38.97 9.93 51.07
C ARG A 7 -37.70 9.11 50.85
N ILE A 8 -36.73 9.20 51.75
CA ILE A 8 -35.46 8.45 51.66
C ILE A 8 -35.65 6.97 52.04
N GLN A 9 -36.52 6.66 53.01
CA GLN A 9 -36.84 5.27 53.38
C GLN A 9 -37.57 4.48 52.27
N LYS A 10 -38.32 5.17 51.38
CA LYS A 10 -39.03 4.54 50.25
C LYS A 10 -38.14 4.26 49.03
N MET A 11 -37.00 4.95 48.88
CA MET A 11 -36.06 4.70 47.79
C MET A 11 -35.08 3.55 48.08
N ILE A 12 -34.88 3.19 49.34
CA ILE A 12 -33.96 2.11 49.76
C ILE A 12 -34.65 0.73 49.64
N GLU A 13 -35.96 0.64 49.86
CA GLU A 13 -36.73 -0.60 49.70
C GLU A 13 -37.07 -0.93 48.23
N PHE A 14 -37.02 0.05 47.32
CA PHE A 14 -37.28 -0.19 45.89
C PHE A 14 -36.06 -0.75 45.11
N ARG A 15 -34.87 -0.76 45.72
CA ARG A 15 -33.63 -1.27 45.11
C ARG A 15 -33.28 -2.71 45.50
N LYS A 16 -34.17 -3.41 46.22
CA LYS A 16 -33.95 -4.81 46.67
C LYS A 16 -34.79 -5.87 45.97
N ILE A 17 -35.53 -5.52 44.91
CA ILE A 17 -36.46 -6.45 44.22
C ILE A 17 -35.96 -6.93 42.84
N ALA A 18 -34.82 -6.45 42.32
CA ALA A 18 -34.30 -6.92 41.04
C ALA A 18 -32.97 -7.68 41.20
N ALA A 19 -33.01 -8.78 41.96
CA ALA A 19 -31.96 -9.80 41.94
C ALA A 19 -32.60 -11.19 42.06
N SER A 20 -32.26 -12.05 41.09
CA SER A 20 -32.34 -13.53 41.12
C SER A 20 -33.59 -14.23 40.57
N ALA A 21 -33.47 -14.69 39.30
CA ALA A 21 -33.87 -16.02 38.79
C ALA A 21 -33.22 -16.16 37.39
N VAL A 22 -31.98 -16.66 37.20
CA VAL A 22 -31.42 -18.02 37.34
C VAL A 22 -31.68 -18.95 36.12
N LEU A 23 -30.55 -19.38 35.55
CA LEU A 23 -30.24 -20.61 34.79
C LEU A 23 -30.41 -20.66 33.23
N SER A 24 -29.23 -20.68 32.58
CA SER A 24 -28.76 -21.62 31.55
C SER A 24 -29.35 -21.61 30.13
N ALA A 25 -28.57 -21.05 29.19
CA ALA A 25 -28.16 -21.73 27.96
C ALA A 25 -26.92 -21.01 27.40
N ALA A 26 -25.73 -21.58 27.65
CA ALA A 26 -24.52 -21.20 26.95
C ALA A 26 -24.53 -21.89 25.58
N MET A 27 -24.70 -21.10 24.52
CA MET A 27 -24.41 -21.51 23.15
C MET A 27 -23.40 -20.50 22.63
N MET A 28 -22.12 -20.80 22.81
CA MET A 28 -21.03 -20.08 22.16
C MET A 28 -21.22 -20.24 20.65
N MET A 29 -21.62 -19.17 19.97
CA MET A 29 -21.27 -18.98 18.57
C MET A 29 -19.77 -18.71 18.54
N SER A 30 -19.00 -19.73 18.19
CA SER A 30 -17.62 -19.58 17.75
C SER A 30 -17.63 -18.80 16.43
N LEU A 31 -17.49 -17.48 16.53
CA LEU A 31 -16.90 -16.68 15.47
C LEU A 31 -15.45 -17.12 15.36
N THR A 32 -15.14 -17.90 14.34
CA THR A 32 -13.76 -18.14 13.92
C THR A 32 -13.24 -16.81 13.37
N ALA A 33 -12.67 -15.99 14.25
CA ALA A 33 -11.59 -15.12 13.86
C ALA A 33 -10.47 -16.04 13.37
N THR A 34 -10.29 -16.15 12.05
CA THR A 34 -9.01 -16.53 11.48
C THR A 34 -8.05 -15.39 11.81
N GLY A 35 -7.56 -15.41 13.05
CA GLY A 35 -6.39 -14.64 13.45
C GLY A 35 -5.19 -15.24 12.73
N CYS A 36 -4.29 -14.35 12.30
CA CYS A 36 -2.97 -14.71 11.83
C CYS A 36 -2.28 -15.49 12.97
N GLU A 37 -2.17 -16.82 12.83
CA GLU A 37 -1.44 -17.64 13.79
C GLU A 37 0.06 -17.44 13.55
N ASP A 38 0.78 -17.04 14.60
CA ASP A 38 2.25 -16.96 14.66
C ASP A 38 2.88 -18.30 14.23
N LYS A 39 3.25 -18.41 12.95
CA LYS A 39 4.02 -19.56 12.44
C LYS A 39 5.50 -19.31 12.66
N LYS A 40 5.98 -19.73 13.83
CA LYS A 40 7.42 -19.81 14.11
C LYS A 40 8.06 -20.96 13.31
N ALA A 41 8.68 -20.65 12.17
CA ALA A 41 9.57 -21.56 11.45
C ALA A 41 11.04 -21.17 11.66
N GLU A 42 11.91 -22.19 11.72
CA GLU A 42 13.34 -22.08 12.02
C GLU A 42 14.10 -21.15 11.06
N SER A 43 14.98 -20.34 11.66
CA SER A 43 15.92 -19.43 11.01
C SER A 43 16.78 -20.14 9.95
N SER A 44 16.76 -19.59 8.73
CA SER A 44 17.77 -19.80 7.71
C SER A 44 18.10 -18.45 7.07
N GLN A 45 19.23 -17.87 7.48
CA GLN A 45 19.80 -16.68 6.87
C GLN A 45 20.28 -16.99 5.44
N VAL A 46 19.45 -16.78 4.42
CA VAL A 46 19.87 -16.44 3.05
C VAL A 46 18.66 -16.05 2.21
N ALA A 47 18.56 -14.77 1.83
CA ALA A 47 17.94 -14.32 0.58
C ALA A 47 18.12 -12.79 0.42
N ASP A 48 19.35 -12.36 0.12
CA ASP A 48 19.55 -11.16 -0.68
C ASP A 48 20.04 -11.64 -2.06
N VAL A 49 19.24 -11.33 -3.09
CA VAL A 49 19.46 -11.48 -4.54
C VAL A 49 20.02 -12.84 -5.03
N LEU A 50 19.17 -13.58 -5.74
CA LEU A 50 19.52 -14.79 -6.50
C LEU A 50 20.57 -14.54 -7.60
N VAL A 51 21.87 -14.74 -7.35
CA VAL A 51 22.87 -15.19 -8.37
C VAL A 51 24.20 -15.72 -7.72
N PRO A 52 25.10 -16.50 -8.39
CA PRO A 52 25.28 -17.93 -8.05
C PRO A 52 26.75 -18.48 -7.95
N THR A 53 26.86 -19.77 -7.53
CA THR A 53 27.91 -20.79 -7.87
C THR A 53 29.18 -20.84 -6.98
N GLU A 54 29.63 -21.98 -6.41
CA GLU A 54 30.20 -23.19 -7.06
C GLU A 54 29.81 -24.57 -6.44
N ALA A 55 29.94 -25.61 -7.28
CA ALA A 55 29.23 -26.91 -7.29
C ALA A 55 29.85 -28.06 -6.46
N PRO A 56 29.16 -29.21 -6.34
CA PRO A 56 29.64 -30.38 -7.10
C PRO A 56 28.56 -31.21 -7.83
N THR A 57 28.75 -31.30 -9.15
CA THR A 57 28.69 -32.47 -10.06
C THR A 57 27.46 -33.42 -10.10
N GLN A 58 26.71 -33.26 -11.22
CA GLN A 58 26.00 -34.21 -12.10
C GLN A 58 24.79 -35.02 -11.57
N ASP A 59 23.53 -34.59 -11.81
CA ASP A 59 22.62 -34.72 -13.00
C ASP A 59 21.64 -35.93 -12.82
N PRO A 60 20.30 -35.80 -13.02
CA PRO A 60 19.65 -35.25 -14.21
C PRO A 60 18.69 -34.07 -13.94
N ALA A 61 18.94 -32.95 -14.62
CA ALA A 61 17.98 -31.95 -15.08
C ALA A 61 16.79 -31.61 -14.15
N ALA A 62 17.04 -30.80 -13.12
CA ALA A 62 16.01 -29.91 -12.59
C ALA A 62 15.88 -28.72 -13.54
N GLN A 63 14.99 -28.83 -14.54
CA GLN A 63 14.51 -27.66 -15.26
C GLN A 63 13.83 -26.74 -14.23
N LEU A 64 14.33 -25.52 -14.09
CA LEU A 64 13.52 -24.41 -13.59
C LEU A 64 12.22 -24.40 -14.43
N PRO A 65 11.04 -24.26 -13.81
CA PRO A 65 9.82 -24.18 -14.61
C PRO A 65 9.91 -22.92 -15.47
N ASP A 66 9.95 -23.12 -16.80
CA ASP A 66 9.71 -22.07 -17.76
C ASP A 66 8.37 -21.40 -17.40
N ILE A 67 8.42 -20.12 -17.04
CA ILE A 67 7.24 -19.28 -16.79
C ILE A 67 6.64 -18.88 -18.15
N GLU A 68 6.40 -19.85 -19.04
CA GLU A 68 5.71 -19.64 -20.31
C GLU A 68 4.92 -20.89 -20.70
N ILE A 69 3.95 -21.28 -19.87
CA ILE A 69 2.79 -22.03 -20.36
C ILE A 69 1.54 -21.44 -19.70
N PHE A 70 0.95 -20.47 -20.41
CA PHE A 70 -0.41 -20.00 -20.19
C PHE A 70 -1.38 -21.18 -20.37
N SER A 71 -1.99 -21.59 -19.27
CA SER A 71 -3.18 -22.45 -19.27
C SER A 71 -4.37 -21.66 -18.75
N ALA A 72 -5.33 -21.42 -19.63
CA ALA A 72 -6.68 -20.98 -19.27
C ALA A 72 -7.49 -22.18 -18.77
N GLU A 73 -8.34 -22.16 -17.74
CA GLU A 73 -8.65 -21.25 -16.62
C GLU A 73 -9.74 -21.97 -15.80
N PRO A 74 -9.73 -21.97 -14.46
CA PRO A 74 -10.95 -22.29 -13.72
C PRO A 74 -11.67 -21.09 -13.09
N CYS A 75 -11.13 -19.86 -13.06
CA CYS A 75 -11.75 -18.76 -12.28
C CYS A 75 -11.43 -17.29 -12.63
N GLY A 76 -10.79 -16.95 -13.74
CA GLY A 76 -10.42 -15.56 -14.07
C GLY A 76 -9.10 -15.07 -13.45
N MET A 77 -8.43 -15.90 -12.65
CA MET A 77 -7.22 -15.52 -11.92
C MET A 77 -5.96 -15.70 -12.78
N ASN A 78 -5.12 -14.66 -12.86
CA ASN A 78 -3.92 -14.66 -13.69
C ASN A 78 -2.89 -15.72 -13.23
N GLY A 79 -2.04 -16.17 -14.16
CA GLY A 79 -1.10 -17.27 -13.92
C GLY A 79 -0.12 -17.00 -12.77
N ARG A 80 0.41 -15.77 -12.71
CA ARG A 80 1.34 -15.31 -11.66
C ARG A 80 0.68 -15.36 -10.28
N ALA A 81 -0.53 -14.81 -10.15
CA ALA A 81 -1.30 -14.80 -8.92
C ALA A 81 -1.57 -16.21 -8.41
N ARG A 82 -1.95 -17.15 -9.30
CA ARG A 82 -2.14 -18.55 -8.88
C ARG A 82 -0.88 -19.12 -8.23
N SER A 83 0.28 -18.94 -8.85
CA SER A 83 1.56 -19.43 -8.31
C SER A 83 1.88 -18.78 -6.96
N LEU A 84 1.77 -17.46 -6.85
CA LEU A 84 2.03 -16.74 -5.60
C LEU A 84 1.05 -17.13 -4.48
N ARG A 85 -0.23 -17.33 -4.81
CA ARG A 85 -1.25 -17.75 -3.85
C ARG A 85 -1.10 -19.18 -3.36
N THR A 86 -0.37 -20.04 -4.08
CA THR A 86 0.03 -21.34 -3.52
C THR A 86 1.06 -21.22 -2.39
N ILE A 87 1.80 -20.11 -2.36
CA ILE A 87 2.78 -19.80 -1.32
C ILE A 87 2.07 -19.13 -0.15
N ASN A 88 1.26 -18.11 -0.45
CA ASN A 88 0.57 -17.30 0.56
C ASN A 88 -0.79 -16.79 0.07
N ASP A 89 -1.84 -17.15 0.80
CA ASP A 89 -3.20 -16.79 0.46
C ASP A 89 -3.51 -15.28 0.59
N ASP A 90 -2.69 -14.55 1.33
CA ASP A 90 -2.80 -13.10 1.56
C ASP A 90 -2.27 -12.27 0.38
N VAL A 91 -1.72 -12.90 -0.67
CA VAL A 91 -1.31 -12.20 -1.89
C VAL A 91 -2.55 -11.66 -2.61
N ILE A 92 -2.63 -10.34 -2.74
CA ILE A 92 -3.73 -9.62 -3.40
C ILE A 92 -3.36 -9.12 -4.80
N GLY A 93 -2.06 -9.07 -5.11
CA GLY A 93 -1.60 -8.52 -6.37
C GLY A 93 -0.09 -8.53 -6.54
N TYR A 94 0.37 -7.80 -7.54
CA TYR A 94 1.78 -7.68 -7.91
C TYR A 94 2.05 -6.29 -8.46
N ILE A 95 3.08 -5.62 -7.95
CA ILE A 95 3.47 -4.27 -8.37
C ILE A 95 4.84 -4.30 -9.05
N SER A 96 4.96 -3.57 -10.15
CA SER A 96 6.21 -3.33 -10.83
C SER A 96 6.28 -1.90 -11.37
N ILE A 97 7.47 -1.30 -11.32
CA ILE A 97 7.75 0.00 -11.92
C ILE A 97 9.04 -0.15 -12.74
N PRO A 98 8.99 -0.01 -14.08
CA PRO A 98 10.18 -0.08 -14.93
C PRO A 98 11.28 0.88 -14.48
N GLU A 99 12.54 0.55 -14.76
CA GLU A 99 13.71 1.37 -14.39
C GLU A 99 13.88 1.62 -12.87
N THR A 100 13.17 0.84 -12.04
CA THR A 100 13.34 0.83 -10.57
C THR A 100 13.55 -0.60 -10.07
N TYR A 101 13.80 -0.77 -8.77
CA TYR A 101 13.84 -2.09 -8.13
C TYR A 101 12.48 -2.53 -7.59
N VAL A 102 11.41 -1.81 -7.91
CA VAL A 102 10.03 -2.20 -7.56
C VAL A 102 9.57 -3.28 -8.53
N ASP A 103 9.58 -4.52 -8.04
CA ASP A 103 9.09 -5.71 -8.74
C ASP A 103 8.74 -6.78 -7.68
N TYR A 104 7.55 -6.66 -7.05
CA TYR A 104 7.21 -7.42 -5.85
C TYR A 104 5.75 -7.91 -5.81
N PRO A 105 5.49 -9.07 -5.17
CA PRO A 105 4.16 -9.44 -4.75
C PRO A 105 3.65 -8.47 -3.67
N VAL A 106 2.34 -8.25 -3.66
CA VAL A 106 1.67 -7.40 -2.67
C VAL A 106 0.72 -8.26 -1.82
N THR A 107 0.86 -8.17 -0.51
CA THR A 107 0.01 -8.86 0.46
C THR A 107 -0.95 -7.91 1.17
N GLN A 108 -1.98 -8.47 1.82
CA GLN A 108 -2.85 -7.71 2.72
C GLN A 108 -3.31 -8.61 3.87
N CYS A 109 -3.27 -8.08 5.10
CA CYS A 109 -3.82 -8.74 6.29
C CYS A 109 -4.78 -7.81 7.04
N GLY A 110 -5.24 -8.23 8.23
CA GLY A 110 -6.21 -7.48 9.04
C GLY A 110 -5.68 -6.23 9.76
N ASP A 111 -4.40 -5.88 9.55
CA ASP A 111 -3.71 -4.71 10.09
C ASP A 111 -2.53 -4.32 9.17
N ASN A 112 -1.85 -3.22 9.51
CA ASN A 112 -0.68 -2.71 8.78
C ASN A 112 0.67 -3.15 9.40
N GLU A 113 0.65 -4.08 10.35
CA GLU A 113 1.86 -4.54 11.08
C GLU A 113 2.28 -5.95 10.64
N GLY A 114 1.34 -6.77 10.17
CA GLY A 114 1.59 -8.19 9.89
C GLY A 114 2.68 -8.46 8.85
N TYR A 115 2.83 -7.60 7.84
CA TYR A 115 3.81 -7.78 6.76
C TYR A 115 5.01 -6.81 6.80
N ILE A 116 5.10 -5.97 7.83
CA ILE A 116 6.23 -5.02 7.98
C ILE A 116 7.56 -5.75 8.19
N HIS A 117 7.56 -6.90 8.88
CA HIS A 117 8.76 -7.72 9.12
C HIS A 117 8.57 -9.20 8.76
N THR A 118 7.65 -9.46 7.83
CA THR A 118 7.27 -10.83 7.45
C THR A 118 7.47 -11.05 5.95
N ASP A 119 8.15 -12.12 5.59
CA ASP A 119 8.31 -12.55 4.21
C ASP A 119 7.03 -13.22 3.66
N LEU A 120 7.06 -13.55 2.37
CA LEU A 120 5.93 -14.21 1.70
C LEU A 120 5.60 -15.58 2.29
N TYR A 121 6.55 -16.28 2.91
CA TYR A 121 6.36 -17.61 3.50
C TYR A 121 5.87 -17.55 4.96
N GLY A 122 5.73 -16.35 5.54
CA GLY A 122 5.36 -16.13 6.93
C GLY A 122 6.54 -16.13 7.90
N GLY A 123 7.78 -16.16 7.39
CA GLY A 123 9.01 -16.06 8.17
C GLY A 123 9.38 -14.61 8.48
N TYR A 124 10.25 -14.41 9.48
CA TYR A 124 10.77 -13.08 9.78
C TYR A 124 11.75 -12.60 8.71
N LEU A 125 11.56 -11.38 8.24
CA LEU A 125 12.42 -10.70 7.29
C LEU A 125 12.42 -9.20 7.60
N ASP A 126 13.59 -8.62 7.90
CA ASP A 126 13.72 -7.20 8.26
C ASP A 126 13.05 -6.28 7.23
N SER A 127 13.25 -6.56 5.94
CA SER A 127 12.68 -5.80 4.83
C SER A 127 11.18 -6.01 4.60
N GLY A 128 10.57 -6.97 5.30
CA GLY A 128 9.17 -7.37 5.13
C GLY A 128 8.78 -7.73 3.71
N THR A 129 7.49 -7.59 3.42
CA THR A 129 6.87 -7.73 2.10
C THR A 129 6.12 -6.43 1.78
N ILE A 130 5.93 -6.10 0.50
CA ILE A 130 5.08 -4.97 0.14
C ILE A 130 3.64 -5.30 0.52
N PHE A 131 2.96 -4.42 1.25
CA PHE A 131 1.61 -4.69 1.74
C PHE A 131 0.67 -3.51 1.48
N MET A 132 -0.61 -3.82 1.29
CA MET A 132 -1.69 -2.86 1.11
C MET A 132 -2.32 -2.49 2.46
N ASP A 133 -2.82 -1.26 2.61
CA ASP A 133 -3.54 -0.86 3.83
C ASP A 133 -4.71 -1.83 4.10
N TYR A 134 -4.86 -2.25 5.36
CA TYR A 134 -5.90 -3.21 5.75
C TYR A 134 -7.34 -2.72 5.49
N ARG A 135 -7.57 -1.40 5.37
CA ARG A 135 -8.89 -0.81 5.07
C ARG A 135 -9.21 -0.84 3.59
N ASP A 136 -8.20 -0.96 2.74
CA ASP A 136 -8.39 -0.89 1.31
C ASP A 136 -9.07 -2.13 0.75
N ILE A 137 -9.98 -1.91 -0.19
CA ILE A 137 -10.70 -2.97 -0.89
C ILE A 137 -10.14 -3.05 -2.31
N PHE A 138 -9.52 -4.17 -2.64
CA PHE A 138 -9.00 -4.45 -3.99
C PHE A 138 -9.51 -5.79 -4.51
N VAL A 139 -10.71 -5.77 -5.08
CA VAL A 139 -11.46 -6.96 -5.52
C VAL A 139 -11.79 -6.90 -7.01
N PRO A 140 -12.18 -8.01 -7.68
CA PRO A 140 -12.46 -8.03 -9.12
C PRO A 140 -13.58 -7.07 -9.56
N ASP A 141 -14.52 -6.79 -8.67
CA ASP A 141 -15.56 -5.80 -8.91
C ASP A 141 -14.99 -4.39 -8.66
N GLU A 142 -14.52 -3.75 -9.73
CA GLU A 142 -13.89 -2.42 -9.70
C GLU A 142 -14.78 -1.34 -9.06
N SER A 143 -16.11 -1.49 -9.13
CA SER A 143 -17.05 -0.54 -8.52
C SER A 143 -17.02 -0.56 -6.99
N LYS A 144 -16.42 -1.60 -6.40
CA LYS A 144 -16.24 -1.76 -4.96
C LYS A 144 -14.81 -1.49 -4.51
N GLN A 145 -13.90 -1.15 -5.42
CA GLN A 145 -12.53 -0.85 -5.04
C GLN A 145 -12.46 0.51 -4.33
N SER A 146 -11.52 0.63 -3.39
CA SER A 146 -11.24 1.90 -2.71
C SER A 146 -10.86 2.99 -3.72
N ASN A 147 -11.18 4.25 -3.41
CA ASN A 147 -10.82 5.38 -4.28
C ASN A 147 -9.32 5.62 -4.35
N ASN A 148 -8.61 5.41 -3.25
CA ASN A 148 -7.16 5.39 -3.16
C ASN A 148 -6.71 4.04 -2.59
N ILE A 149 -5.79 3.37 -3.27
CA ILE A 149 -5.10 2.18 -2.77
C ILE A 149 -3.73 2.59 -2.23
N VAL A 150 -3.46 2.35 -0.96
CA VAL A 150 -2.19 2.68 -0.32
C VAL A 150 -1.35 1.43 -0.15
N LEU A 151 -0.16 1.44 -0.74
CA LEU A 151 0.83 0.39 -0.61
C LEU A 151 2.02 0.88 0.19
N TYR A 152 2.47 0.05 1.12
CA TYR A 152 3.57 0.31 2.02
C TYR A 152 4.77 -0.58 1.67
N GLY A 153 5.96 0.00 1.76
CA GLY A 153 7.22 -0.72 1.58
C GLY A 153 8.36 -0.04 2.32
N HIS A 154 9.31 -0.84 2.79
CA HIS A 154 10.49 -0.33 3.48
C HIS A 154 11.42 0.48 2.57
N ASN A 155 12.14 1.41 3.18
CA ASN A 155 13.28 2.11 2.60
C ASN A 155 14.59 1.41 2.99
N MET A 156 14.91 0.31 2.32
CA MET A 156 16.13 -0.45 2.61
C MET A 156 17.39 0.25 2.07
N LEU A 157 18.47 0.24 2.87
CA LEU A 157 19.77 0.80 2.47
C LEU A 157 20.38 0.15 1.22
N ASN A 158 20.01 -1.10 0.91
CA ASN A 158 20.43 -1.81 -0.30
C ASN A 158 19.60 -1.43 -1.54
N GLY A 159 18.67 -0.48 -1.44
CA GLY A 159 17.82 -0.01 -2.53
C GLY A 159 16.58 -0.89 -2.79
N THR A 160 16.42 -2.02 -2.11
CA THR A 160 15.29 -2.94 -2.31
C THR A 160 13.98 -2.38 -1.74
N LYS A 161 12.87 -3.09 -2.02
CA LYS A 161 11.51 -2.70 -1.64
C LYS A 161 11.14 -1.36 -2.27
N PHE A 162 10.70 -0.38 -1.49
CA PHE A 162 10.30 0.91 -2.00
C PHE A 162 11.39 1.98 -1.83
N ALA A 163 12.62 1.60 -1.46
CA ALA A 163 13.75 2.53 -1.40
C ALA A 163 14.02 3.18 -2.78
N SER A 164 13.92 2.42 -3.86
CA SER A 164 14.13 2.93 -5.21
C SER A 164 13.08 3.96 -5.67
N LEU A 165 11.98 4.17 -4.93
CA LEU A 165 11.05 5.26 -5.21
C LEU A 165 11.74 6.63 -5.05
N HIS A 166 12.71 6.75 -4.13
CA HIS A 166 13.48 7.99 -3.95
C HIS A 166 14.27 8.39 -5.21
N HIS A 167 14.50 7.46 -6.14
CA HIS A 167 15.16 7.79 -7.41
C HIS A 167 14.35 8.81 -8.23
N TYR A 168 13.01 8.88 -8.08
CA TYR A 168 12.21 9.94 -8.74
C TYR A 168 12.58 11.36 -8.29
N ARG A 169 13.18 11.49 -7.11
CA ARG A 169 13.71 12.76 -6.59
C ARG A 169 15.21 12.94 -6.85
N GLN A 170 15.95 11.85 -7.11
CA GLN A 170 17.41 11.88 -7.22
C GLN A 170 17.92 11.86 -8.66
N ASP A 171 17.09 11.38 -9.60
CA ASP A 171 17.36 11.36 -11.05
C ASP A 171 16.17 11.96 -11.78
N ASP A 172 16.32 13.21 -12.20
CA ASP A 172 15.27 13.98 -12.89
C ASP A 172 14.86 13.34 -14.23
N SER A 173 15.73 12.51 -14.81
CA SER A 173 15.43 11.78 -16.05
C SER A 173 14.54 10.54 -15.84
N LEU A 174 14.40 10.05 -14.60
CA LEU A 174 13.65 8.84 -14.31
C LEU A 174 12.16 9.01 -14.60
N TYR A 175 11.59 10.17 -14.22
CA TYR A 175 10.16 10.41 -14.43
C TYR A 175 9.77 10.33 -15.92
N ALA A 176 10.59 10.92 -16.80
CA ALA A 176 10.38 10.86 -18.25
C ALA A 176 10.47 9.44 -18.83
N LYS A 177 11.28 8.56 -18.24
CA LYS A 177 11.47 7.17 -18.69
C LYS A 177 10.43 6.21 -18.10
N SER A 178 9.98 6.48 -16.87
CA SER A 178 9.12 5.58 -16.12
C SER A 178 8.00 6.34 -15.39
N PRO A 179 7.04 6.93 -16.13
CA PRO A 179 5.90 7.62 -15.52
C PRO A 179 4.76 6.66 -15.13
N ILE A 180 4.90 5.35 -15.37
CA ILE A 180 3.82 4.36 -15.22
C ILE A 180 4.17 3.34 -14.13
N ILE A 181 3.25 3.19 -13.18
CA ILE A 181 3.22 2.08 -12.21
C ILE A 181 2.33 0.98 -12.79
N GLU A 182 2.83 -0.25 -12.84
CA GLU A 182 2.02 -1.42 -13.17
C GLU A 182 1.62 -2.13 -11.89
N PHE A 183 0.32 -2.20 -11.63
CA PHE A 183 -0.20 -2.89 -10.46
C PHE A 183 -1.31 -3.84 -10.88
N SER A 184 -1.06 -5.13 -10.71
CA SER A 184 -1.99 -6.18 -11.06
C SER A 184 -2.73 -6.64 -9.81
N SER A 185 -4.06 -6.73 -9.89
CA SER A 185 -4.78 -7.61 -8.97
C SER A 185 -4.51 -9.07 -9.33
N ASN A 186 -5.06 -9.98 -8.55
CA ASN A 186 -5.03 -11.39 -8.90
C ASN A 186 -5.77 -11.74 -10.22
N TYR A 187 -6.51 -10.81 -10.83
CA TYR A 187 -7.42 -11.08 -11.95
C TYR A 187 -7.24 -10.14 -13.15
N VAL A 188 -6.93 -8.88 -12.88
CA VAL A 188 -6.86 -7.79 -13.86
C VAL A 188 -5.57 -7.00 -13.64
N ASP A 189 -4.91 -6.66 -14.74
CA ASP A 189 -3.71 -5.83 -14.75
C ASP A 189 -4.09 -4.36 -14.91
N TYR A 190 -3.61 -3.50 -14.02
CA TYR A 190 -3.83 -2.06 -14.07
C TYR A 190 -2.53 -1.32 -14.30
N LYS A 191 -2.65 -0.16 -14.96
CA LYS A 191 -1.56 0.80 -15.12
C LYS A 191 -1.97 2.12 -14.53
N TYR A 192 -1.06 2.77 -13.82
CA TYR A 192 -1.28 4.05 -13.16
C TYR A 192 -0.23 5.04 -13.63
N VAL A 193 -0.65 6.19 -14.14
CA VAL A 193 0.25 7.29 -14.47
C VAL A 193 0.55 8.11 -13.22
N ILE A 194 1.83 8.28 -12.92
CA ILE A 194 2.32 9.09 -11.82
C ILE A 194 2.04 10.56 -12.13
N PHE A 195 1.30 11.22 -11.22
CA PHE A 195 0.99 12.65 -11.34
C PHE A 195 1.57 13.48 -10.19
N ALA A 196 2.02 12.84 -9.11
CA ALA A 196 2.65 13.53 -7.99
C ALA A 196 3.64 12.63 -7.25
N TYR A 197 4.71 13.22 -6.74
CA TYR A 197 5.55 12.62 -5.72
C TYR A 197 6.21 13.68 -4.84
N PHE A 198 6.30 13.44 -3.53
CA PHE A 198 6.78 14.43 -2.55
C PHE A 198 7.08 13.83 -1.18
N LEU A 199 7.74 14.64 -0.33
CA LEU A 199 7.98 14.34 1.08
C LEU A 199 6.82 14.82 1.96
N THR A 200 6.47 14.04 2.97
CA THR A 200 5.46 14.40 3.96
C THR A 200 5.79 13.83 5.34
N SER A 201 5.04 14.27 6.35
CA SER A 201 5.15 13.72 7.71
C SER A 201 4.34 12.43 7.84
N GLY A 202 4.90 11.43 8.53
CA GLY A 202 4.18 10.26 9.00
C GLY A 202 3.50 10.47 10.36
N ASP A 203 3.76 11.60 11.02
CA ASP A 203 3.12 11.96 12.30
C ASP A 203 1.79 12.68 12.09
N TYR A 204 0.90 12.54 13.08
CA TYR A 204 -0.32 13.32 13.20
C TYR A 204 -0.03 14.80 13.53
N GLY A 205 -0.85 15.71 13.01
CA GLY A 205 -0.69 17.16 13.17
C GLY A 205 0.28 17.82 12.19
N ASP A 206 0.45 19.13 12.35
CA ASP A 206 1.31 19.95 11.51
C ASP A 206 2.79 19.62 11.71
N SER A 207 3.56 19.72 10.64
CA SER A 207 4.97 19.34 10.59
C SER A 207 5.80 20.35 9.80
N ALA A 208 7.10 20.07 9.65
CA ALA A 208 7.96 20.81 8.72
C ALA A 208 7.49 20.72 7.25
N TYR A 209 6.68 19.71 6.92
CA TYR A 209 6.09 19.50 5.59
C TYR A 209 4.70 20.15 5.43
N GLY A 210 4.29 21.01 6.37
CA GLY A 210 3.01 21.70 6.36
C GLY A 210 1.94 21.04 7.22
N GLU A 211 0.67 21.40 6.96
CA GLU A 211 -0.50 20.84 7.66
C GLU A 211 -0.58 19.32 7.52
N GLU A 212 -1.21 18.66 8.50
CA GLU A 212 -1.43 17.22 8.48
C GLU A 212 -2.04 16.76 7.15
N PHE A 213 -1.47 15.69 6.58
CA PHE A 213 -1.98 15.07 5.37
C PHE A 213 -2.21 13.58 5.60
N ALA A 214 -3.42 13.25 6.03
CA ALA A 214 -3.85 11.88 6.30
C ALA A 214 -4.13 11.11 4.99
N TYR A 215 -3.12 10.95 4.12
CA TYR A 215 -3.25 10.26 2.83
C TYR A 215 -3.71 8.81 2.95
N TRP A 216 -3.49 8.20 4.12
CA TRP A 216 -3.90 6.85 4.45
C TRP A 216 -5.40 6.73 4.73
N ASP A 217 -6.13 7.81 5.00
CA ASP A 217 -7.58 7.80 5.30
C ASP A 217 -8.41 8.26 4.09
N MET A 218 -8.14 7.65 2.94
CA MET A 218 -8.64 8.07 1.62
C MET A 218 -9.24 6.90 0.82
N GLU A 219 -9.59 5.80 1.49
CA GLU A 219 -10.15 4.61 0.86
C GLU A 219 -11.54 4.85 0.29
N ASN A 220 -12.32 5.75 0.90
CA ASN A 220 -13.70 6.08 0.51
C ASN A 220 -13.92 7.59 0.61
N MET A 221 -13.73 8.29 -0.51
CA MET A 221 -13.84 9.74 -0.62
C MET A 221 -15.14 10.15 -1.32
N ASP A 222 -15.80 11.18 -0.80
CA ASP A 222 -16.75 11.95 -1.61
C ASP A 222 -16.01 12.88 -2.60
N GLU A 223 -16.76 13.51 -3.52
CA GLU A 223 -16.19 14.38 -4.55
C GLU A 223 -15.38 15.55 -3.96
N LYS A 224 -15.78 16.09 -2.81
CA LYS A 224 -15.08 17.20 -2.18
C LYS A 224 -13.76 16.72 -1.56
N GLN A 225 -13.79 15.60 -0.84
CA GLN A 225 -12.60 14.97 -0.25
C GLN A 225 -11.59 14.60 -1.34
N PHE A 226 -12.06 13.98 -2.43
CA PHE A 226 -11.23 13.61 -3.57
C PHE A 226 -10.55 14.82 -4.21
N ASN A 227 -11.31 15.89 -4.49
CA ASN A 227 -10.76 17.09 -5.11
C ASN A 227 -9.75 17.79 -4.21
N GLU A 228 -9.99 17.84 -2.90
CA GLU A 228 -9.01 18.40 -1.96
C GLU A 228 -7.76 17.53 -1.87
N TYR A 229 -7.92 16.21 -1.79
CA TYR A 229 -6.79 15.27 -1.79
C TYR A 229 -5.90 15.46 -3.03
N VAL A 230 -6.49 15.49 -4.23
CA VAL A 230 -5.75 15.70 -5.49
C VAL A 230 -5.08 17.06 -5.51
N LYS A 231 -5.76 18.12 -5.04
CA LYS A 231 -5.20 19.46 -4.93
C LYS A 231 -3.98 19.48 -4.01
N THR A 232 -4.09 18.91 -2.80
CA THR A 232 -2.96 18.82 -1.86
C THR A 232 -1.79 18.04 -2.47
N CYS A 233 -2.07 16.93 -3.16
CA CYS A 233 -1.02 16.17 -3.85
C CYS A 233 -0.28 17.01 -4.90
N ARG A 234 -1.01 17.79 -5.71
CA ARG A 234 -0.40 18.68 -6.71
C ARG A 234 0.38 19.81 -6.08
N GLU A 235 -0.16 20.45 -5.03
CA GLU A 235 0.51 21.56 -4.34
C GLU A 235 1.82 21.16 -3.67
N ARG A 236 1.94 19.89 -3.25
CA ARG A 236 3.15 19.38 -2.60
C ARG A 236 4.13 18.68 -3.56
N SER A 237 3.67 18.34 -4.76
CA SER A 237 4.42 17.55 -5.74
C SER A 237 5.69 18.27 -6.22
N LEU A 238 6.75 17.49 -6.45
CA LEU A 238 7.97 17.95 -7.11
C LEU A 238 7.84 18.04 -8.64
N ILE A 239 6.73 17.53 -9.20
CA ILE A 239 6.39 17.61 -10.63
C ILE A 239 5.00 18.18 -10.82
N SER A 240 4.76 18.82 -11.97
CA SER A 240 3.44 19.35 -12.34
C SER A 240 3.02 18.90 -13.76
N PRO A 241 2.86 17.59 -14.02
CA PRO A 241 2.48 17.11 -15.34
C PRO A 241 1.05 17.51 -15.71
N ASP A 242 0.81 17.76 -17.00
CA ASP A 242 -0.52 18.05 -17.55
C ASP A 242 -1.36 16.76 -17.68
N ILE A 243 -1.75 16.21 -16.53
CA ILE A 243 -2.60 15.02 -16.40
C ILE A 243 -3.93 15.45 -15.81
N ASP A 244 -5.03 15.15 -16.49
CA ASP A 244 -6.38 15.35 -15.97
C ASP A 244 -6.71 14.30 -14.90
N ILE A 245 -7.29 14.73 -13.77
CA ILE A 245 -7.72 13.87 -12.67
C ILE A 245 -9.10 14.34 -12.23
N LYS A 246 -10.07 13.44 -12.25
CA LYS A 246 -11.49 13.71 -11.98
C LYS A 246 -12.00 12.77 -10.92
N TYR A 247 -12.99 13.24 -10.17
CA TYR A 247 -13.69 12.37 -9.23
C TYR A 247 -14.23 11.10 -9.92
N GLY A 248 -13.97 9.96 -9.29
CA GLY A 248 -14.24 8.64 -9.85
C GLY A 248 -13.02 7.96 -10.48
N ASP A 249 -11.95 8.69 -10.78
CA ASP A 249 -10.66 8.08 -11.11
C ASP A 249 -10.11 7.32 -9.91
N GLN A 250 -9.41 6.22 -10.18
CA GLN A 250 -8.81 5.36 -9.17
C GLN A 250 -7.37 5.81 -8.90
N ILE A 251 -7.02 6.01 -7.64
CA ILE A 251 -5.69 6.46 -7.22
C ILE A 251 -4.92 5.31 -6.58
N ILE A 252 -3.60 5.32 -6.75
CA ILE A 252 -2.66 4.51 -5.98
C ILE A 252 -1.64 5.41 -5.30
N THR A 253 -1.34 5.14 -4.04
CA THR A 253 -0.32 5.82 -3.25
C THR A 253 0.72 4.80 -2.81
N LEU A 254 1.97 4.98 -3.22
CA LEU A 254 3.10 4.19 -2.75
C LEU A 254 3.82 4.97 -1.67
N GLN A 255 4.01 4.37 -0.50
CA GLN A 255 4.64 5.00 0.64
C GLN A 255 5.92 4.28 1.04
N THR A 256 7.01 5.03 1.16
CA THR A 256 8.27 4.57 1.75
C THR A 256 8.76 5.55 2.83
N CYS A 257 9.58 5.10 3.78
CA CYS A 257 10.22 6.01 4.73
C CYS A 257 11.21 6.91 3.98
N HIS A 258 11.36 8.16 4.39
CA HIS A 258 12.45 9.00 3.92
C HIS A 258 13.56 9.06 4.96
N MET A 259 13.24 9.56 6.16
CA MET A 259 14.09 9.48 7.34
C MET A 259 13.26 8.93 8.50
N ASP A 260 13.80 7.94 9.21
CA ASP A 260 13.09 7.33 10.33
C ASP A 260 13.12 8.25 11.56
N GLU A 261 14.14 9.10 11.69
CA GLU A 261 14.37 9.96 12.85
C GLU A 261 13.30 11.06 13.01
N ASP A 262 12.82 11.62 11.91
CA ASP A 262 11.76 12.65 11.88
C ASP A 262 10.41 12.10 11.39
N ASN A 263 10.32 10.78 11.26
CA ASN A 263 9.15 10.07 10.74
C ASN A 263 8.68 10.57 9.37
N SER A 264 9.58 11.12 8.54
CA SER A 264 9.23 11.58 7.19
C SER A 264 8.99 10.42 6.23
N ARG A 265 8.12 10.66 5.27
CA ARG A 265 7.64 9.70 4.27
C ARG A 265 7.82 10.28 2.88
N PHE A 266 8.15 9.43 1.92
CA PHE A 266 8.11 9.76 0.51
C PHE A 266 6.94 9.05 -0.15
N LEU A 267 6.11 9.83 -0.83
CA LEU A 267 4.93 9.35 -1.52
C LEU A 267 5.15 9.42 -3.04
N VAL A 268 4.73 8.38 -3.75
CA VAL A 268 4.56 8.38 -5.21
C VAL A 268 3.09 8.06 -5.49
N ILE A 269 2.42 8.93 -6.23
CA ILE A 269 0.97 8.90 -6.39
C ILE A 269 0.62 8.81 -7.87
N GLY A 270 -0.17 7.80 -8.21
CA GLY A 270 -0.59 7.51 -9.57
C GLY A 270 -2.10 7.49 -9.74
N ARG A 271 -2.57 7.85 -10.94
CA ARG A 271 -3.96 7.72 -11.37
C ARG A 271 -4.07 6.56 -12.34
N ARG A 272 -5.01 5.64 -12.13
CA ARG A 272 -5.28 4.54 -13.06
C ARG A 272 -5.61 5.08 -14.45
N LEU A 273 -5.02 4.47 -15.47
CA LEU A 273 -5.36 4.78 -16.86
C LEU A 273 -6.83 4.45 -17.14
N ARG A 274 -7.48 5.33 -17.88
CA ARG A 274 -8.84 5.11 -18.39
C ARG A 274 -8.78 4.20 -19.61
N ASN A 275 -9.92 3.62 -19.99
CA ASN A 275 -10.01 2.65 -21.09
C ASN A 275 -9.58 3.22 -22.46
N ASP A 276 -9.62 4.54 -22.63
CA ASP A 276 -9.24 5.27 -23.83
C ASP A 276 -7.81 5.84 -23.79
N GLU A 277 -7.04 5.54 -22.74
CA GLU A 277 -5.68 6.04 -22.52
C GLU A 277 -4.66 4.89 -22.62
N THR A 278 -3.46 5.22 -23.11
CA THR A 278 -2.32 4.29 -23.21
C THR A 278 -1.10 4.83 -22.47
N PRO A 279 -0.19 3.97 -21.98
CA PRO A 279 1.09 4.40 -21.39
C PRO A 279 1.86 5.40 -22.27
N GLU A 280 1.84 5.20 -23.58
CA GLU A 280 2.54 6.02 -24.56
C GLU A 280 2.06 7.48 -24.58
N ASP A 281 0.78 7.72 -24.25
CA ASP A 281 0.22 9.07 -24.19
C ASP A 281 0.90 9.93 -23.11
N PHE A 282 1.44 9.30 -22.06
CA PHE A 282 2.04 9.99 -20.90
C PHE A 282 3.57 10.05 -20.94
N MET A 283 4.23 9.31 -21.85
CA MET A 283 5.68 9.41 -22.04
C MET A 283 6.10 10.81 -22.52
N ASN A 284 5.30 11.42 -23.40
CA ASN A 284 5.57 12.79 -23.87
C ASN A 284 5.25 13.84 -22.79
N VAL A 285 4.16 13.68 -22.05
CA VAL A 285 3.75 14.60 -20.97
C VAL A 285 4.78 14.62 -19.85
N SER A 286 5.31 13.45 -19.50
CA SER A 286 6.34 13.33 -18.46
C SER A 286 7.68 13.93 -18.86
N SER A 287 8.04 13.86 -20.15
CA SER A 287 9.25 14.49 -20.68
C SER A 287 9.21 16.02 -20.52
N THR A 288 8.09 16.66 -20.86
CA THR A 288 7.93 18.12 -20.70
C THR A 288 7.91 18.53 -19.23
N ALA A 289 7.24 17.77 -18.36
CA ALA A 289 7.18 18.08 -16.94
C ALA A 289 8.55 17.92 -16.23
N ALA A 290 9.39 16.99 -16.70
CA ALA A 290 10.75 16.84 -16.20
C ALA A 290 11.65 18.03 -16.59
N GLU A 291 11.50 18.55 -17.82
CA GLU A 291 12.23 19.75 -18.27
C GLU A 291 11.84 21.00 -17.46
N GLU A 292 10.56 21.20 -17.16
CA GLU A 292 10.10 22.34 -16.36
C GLU A 292 10.57 22.28 -14.89
N ALA A 293 10.73 21.07 -14.34
CA ALA A 293 11.24 20.89 -12.99
C ALA A 293 12.73 21.30 -12.88
N ASP A 294 13.55 20.91 -13.86
CA ASP A 294 15.00 21.21 -13.91
C ASP A 294 15.28 22.72 -14.04
N GLU A 295 14.51 23.43 -14.89
CA GLU A 295 14.64 24.89 -15.03
C GLU A 295 14.28 25.66 -13.74
N SER A 296 13.39 25.10 -12.90
CA SER A 296 13.01 25.73 -11.64
C SER A 296 14.08 25.60 -10.56
N SER A 297 14.80 24.46 -10.49
CA SER A 297 15.89 24.25 -9.54
C SER A 297 17.13 25.11 -9.81
N ASP A 298 17.46 25.35 -11.07
CA ASP A 298 18.59 26.21 -11.46
C ASP A 298 18.36 27.70 -11.13
N SER A 299 17.09 28.11 -11.00
CA SER A 299 16.73 29.49 -10.69
C SER A 299 16.82 29.85 -9.20
N GLU A 300 16.88 28.86 -8.30
CA GLU A 300 17.04 29.07 -6.86
C GLU A 300 18.51 29.19 -6.40
N GLU A 301 19.50 28.83 -7.24
CA GLU A 301 20.93 28.95 -6.92
C GLU A 301 21.56 30.32 -7.26
N ILE A 302 20.80 31.27 -7.81
CA ILE A 302 21.30 32.62 -8.19
C ILE A 302 20.68 33.70 -7.31
N ASP A 303 20.86 33.61 -6.00
CA ASP A 303 20.68 34.75 -5.08
C ASP A 303 21.47 34.53 -3.77
N GLU A 304 22.81 34.46 -3.86
CA GLU A 304 23.74 34.77 -2.75
C GLU A 304 24.92 35.66 -3.20
#